data_AF-A0A3B9N5C3-F1
#
_entry.id   AF-A0A3B9N5C3-F1
#
_cell.length_a   1.000
_cell.length_b   1.000
_cell.length_c   1.000
_cell.angle_alpha   90.00
_cell.angle_beta   90.00
_cell.angle_gamma   90.00
#
_symmetry.space_group_name_H-M   'P 1'
#
loop_
_entity.id
_entity.type
_entity.pdbx_description
1 polymer ?
#
loop_
_entity_poly.entity_id
_entity_poly.type
_entity_poly.pdbx_seq_one_letter_code
_entity_poly.pdbx_strand_id
1 'polypeptide(L)'
;MKKLLIVFSALALITLVSATLPGDIDKSIAKVNQSQGFYLFADCDPVAEYEYLGTVKNKVGMSELGVGNDDYETVKGRLIKKAKKEFPDGDGIIFDFSKDKGQADVIKFK
;
A
#
# COMPACT_ATOMS: atom_id res chain seq x y z
N MET A 1 31.03 26.02 -38.97
CA MET A 1 30.22 26.30 -37.77
C MET A 1 28.74 25.89 -37.91
N LYS A 2 28.05 26.24 -39.00
CA LYS A 2 26.62 25.85 -39.22
C LYS A 2 26.36 24.33 -39.17
N LYS A 3 27.26 23.51 -39.70
CA LYS A 3 27.15 22.04 -39.67
C LYS A 3 27.25 21.44 -38.25
N LEU A 4 28.01 22.08 -37.36
CA LEU A 4 28.20 21.63 -35.97
C LEU A 4 26.95 21.95 -35.11
N LEU A 5 26.30 23.08 -35.38
CA LEU A 5 25.04 23.48 -34.75
C LEU A 5 23.88 22.54 -35.11
N ILE A 6 23.83 22.07 -36.36
CA ILE A 6 22.80 21.11 -36.81
C ILE A 6 22.97 19.75 -36.13
N VAL A 7 24.22 19.28 -35.94
CA VAL A 7 24.49 18.02 -35.24
C VAL A 7 24.11 18.09 -33.76
N PHE A 8 24.42 19.20 -33.08
CA PHE A 8 24.00 19.40 -31.68
C PHE A 8 22.47 19.49 -31.54
N SER A 9 21.80 20.16 -32.47
CA SER A 9 20.34 20.23 -32.54
C SER A 9 19.70 18.85 -32.74
N ALA A 10 20.24 18.04 -33.65
CA ALA A 10 19.73 16.68 -33.90
C ALA A 10 19.93 15.76 -32.69
N LEU A 11 21.07 15.86 -32.00
CA LEU A 11 21.35 15.05 -30.81
C LEU A 11 20.43 15.40 -29.63
N ALA A 12 20.12 16.69 -29.45
CA ALA A 12 19.16 17.15 -28.46
C ALA A 12 17.75 16.61 -28.74
N LEU A 13 17.30 16.62 -30.00
CA LEU A 13 16.00 16.06 -30.39
C LEU A 13 15.89 14.55 -30.10
N ILE A 14 16.96 13.78 -30.32
CA ILE A 14 16.94 12.33 -30.06
C ILE A 14 16.80 12.04 -28.56
N THR A 15 17.46 12.83 -27.69
CA THR A 15 17.33 12.67 -26.23
C THR A 15 15.95 13.03 -25.68
N LEU A 16 15.24 13.96 -26.33
CA LEU A 16 13.88 14.37 -25.93
C LEU A 16 12.82 13.30 -26.26
N VAL A 17 13.01 12.52 -27.33
CA VAL A 17 12.06 11.48 -27.76
C VAL A 17 12.15 10.21 -26.90
N SER A 18 13.32 9.90 -26.34
CA SER A 18 13.47 8.76 -25.42
C SER A 18 12.73 8.95 -24.08
N ALA A 19 12.37 10.20 -23.72
CA ALA A 19 11.67 10.51 -22.48
C ALA A 19 10.14 10.34 -22.56
N THR A 20 9.58 10.04 -23.75
CA THR A 20 8.12 9.99 -23.96
C THR A 20 7.60 8.62 -24.39
N LEU A 21 8.40 7.55 -24.28
CA LEU A 21 7.84 6.21 -24.44
C LEU A 21 6.94 5.95 -23.22
N PRO A 22 5.62 5.74 -23.39
CA PRO A 22 4.80 5.25 -22.32
C PRO A 22 5.39 3.90 -21.92
N GLY A 23 6.14 3.87 -20.82
CA GLY A 23 6.62 2.63 -20.24
C GLY A 23 5.41 1.73 -20.02
N ASP A 24 5.57 0.44 -20.27
CA ASP A 24 4.53 -0.55 -19.99
C ASP A 24 4.06 -0.33 -18.55
N ILE A 25 2.78 0.04 -18.40
CA ILE A 25 2.20 0.27 -17.09
C ILE A 25 2.22 -1.07 -16.37
N ASP A 26 3.01 -1.16 -15.31
CA ASP A 26 3.03 -2.33 -14.46
C ASP A 26 1.66 -2.51 -13.80
N LYS A 27 0.95 -3.55 -14.22
CA LYS A 27 -0.41 -3.86 -13.77
C LYS A 27 -0.46 -4.36 -12.32
N SER A 28 0.69 -4.63 -11.71
CA SER A 28 0.78 -4.95 -10.28
C SER A 28 0.78 -3.70 -9.38
N ILE A 29 0.98 -2.51 -9.96
CA ILE A 29 0.98 -1.24 -9.23
C ILE A 29 -0.43 -0.66 -9.24
N ALA A 30 -0.98 -0.41 -8.04
CA ALA A 30 -2.27 0.22 -7.86
C ALA A 30 -2.19 1.35 -6.82
N LYS A 31 -3.10 2.32 -6.94
CA LYS A 31 -3.30 3.31 -5.88
C LYS A 31 -4.04 2.65 -4.72
N VAL A 32 -3.40 2.63 -3.57
CA VAL A 32 -3.96 2.07 -2.34
C VAL A 32 -4.99 3.01 -1.70
N ASN A 33 -6.05 2.44 -1.12
CA ASN A 33 -7.05 3.19 -0.37
C ASN A 33 -6.54 3.53 1.03
N GLN A 34 -7.07 4.60 1.61
CA GLN A 34 -6.83 4.97 3.00
C GLN A 34 -8.12 4.96 3.81
N SER A 35 -8.00 4.65 5.09
CA SER A 35 -9.08 4.87 6.06
C SER A 35 -8.50 5.33 7.38
N GLN A 36 -9.07 6.40 7.93
CA GLN A 36 -8.65 7.01 9.20
C GLN A 36 -7.15 7.39 9.24
N GLY A 37 -6.54 7.69 8.09
CA GLY A 37 -5.13 8.04 7.96
C GLY A 37 -4.18 6.86 7.74
N PHE A 38 -4.68 5.63 7.71
CA PHE A 38 -3.90 4.43 7.44
C PHE A 38 -4.05 3.98 6.00
N TYR A 39 -2.95 3.64 5.33
CA TYR A 39 -2.94 2.91 4.06
C TYR A 39 -3.39 1.46 4.26
N LEU A 40 -4.29 0.98 3.39
CA LEU A 40 -4.95 -0.33 3.55
C LEU A 40 -4.48 -1.34 2.51
N PHE A 41 -3.75 -2.36 2.94
CA PHE A 41 -3.29 -3.44 2.08
C PHE A 41 -4.05 -4.72 2.41
N ALA A 42 -4.86 -5.21 1.48
CA ALA A 42 -5.62 -6.45 1.65
C ALA A 42 -5.22 -7.39 0.51
N ASP A 43 -4.70 -8.57 0.87
CA ASP A 43 -4.15 -9.56 -0.06
C ASP A 43 -3.05 -9.00 -1.00
N CYS A 44 -2.31 -8.01 -0.52
CA CYS A 44 -1.17 -7.42 -1.21
C CYS A 44 -0.15 -6.82 -0.23
N ASP A 45 1.05 -6.55 -0.73
CA ASP A 45 2.12 -5.90 0.02
C ASP A 45 2.46 -4.52 -0.58
N PRO A 46 2.90 -3.56 0.24
CA PRO A 46 3.43 -2.30 -0.25
C PRO A 46 4.68 -2.50 -1.10
N VAL A 47 4.76 -1.79 -2.23
CA VAL A 47 5.97 -1.75 -3.08
C VAL A 47 7.08 -0.91 -2.43
N ALA A 48 6.70 0.13 -1.67
CA ALA A 48 7.64 0.98 -0.96
C ALA A 48 8.26 0.24 0.23
N GLU A 49 9.50 0.59 0.61
CA GLU A 49 10.12 0.02 1.80
C GLU A 49 9.40 0.46 3.08
N TYR A 50 9.26 -0.48 4.02
CA TYR A 50 8.63 -0.23 5.31
C TYR A 50 9.33 -0.98 6.44
N GLU A 51 9.04 -0.53 7.66
CA GLU A 51 9.34 -1.21 8.91
C GLU A 51 8.05 -1.84 9.46
N TYR A 52 8.16 -3.06 9.99
CA TYR A 52 7.08 -3.72 10.72
C TYR A 52 7.06 -3.23 12.16
N LEU A 53 5.92 -2.69 12.60
CA LEU A 53 5.75 -2.19 13.97
C LEU A 53 5.14 -3.24 14.91
N GLY A 54 4.26 -4.11 14.40
CA GLY A 54 3.57 -5.11 15.21
C GLY A 54 2.28 -5.63 14.56
N THR A 55 1.72 -6.71 15.12
CA THR A 55 0.43 -7.28 14.67
C THR A 55 -0.69 -6.88 15.63
N VAL A 56 -1.79 -6.36 15.10
CA VAL A 56 -3.04 -6.20 15.83
C VAL A 56 -3.98 -7.38 15.56
N LYS A 57 -4.47 -7.99 16.62
CA LYS A 57 -5.50 -9.05 16.55
C LYS A 57 -6.84 -8.53 17.01
N ASN A 58 -7.90 -8.85 16.28
CA ASN A 58 -9.27 -8.67 16.72
C ASN A 58 -9.48 -9.59 17.94
N LYS A 59 -10.03 -9.06 19.03
CA LYS A 59 -10.33 -9.90 20.18
C LYS A 59 -11.52 -10.80 19.80
N VAL A 60 -11.38 -12.08 20.08
CA VAL A 60 -12.44 -13.09 20.10
C VAL A 60 -13.72 -12.47 20.65
N GLY A 61 -14.66 -12.16 19.77
CA GLY A 61 -15.84 -11.38 20.09
C GLY A 61 -16.95 -11.76 19.14
N MET A 62 -17.83 -12.64 19.63
CA MET A 62 -19.06 -13.14 19.00
C MET A 62 -18.90 -14.07 17.77
N SER A 63 -17.99 -13.83 16.84
CA SER A 63 -17.85 -14.70 15.64
C SER A 63 -17.26 -16.09 15.93
N GLU A 64 -16.33 -16.22 16.89
CA GLU A 64 -15.87 -17.55 17.36
C GLU A 64 -16.90 -18.24 18.29
N LEU A 65 -17.85 -17.50 18.85
CA LEU A 65 -18.97 -18.05 19.62
C LEU A 65 -20.16 -18.46 18.71
N GLY A 66 -19.99 -18.39 17.38
CA GLY A 66 -21.03 -18.74 16.41
C GLY A 66 -22.15 -17.71 16.28
N VAL A 67 -21.96 -16.49 16.79
CA VAL A 67 -22.97 -15.42 16.75
C VAL A 67 -22.46 -14.29 15.85
N GLY A 68 -22.91 -14.29 14.60
CA GLY A 68 -22.64 -13.20 13.66
C GLY A 68 -21.48 -13.47 12.70
N ASN A 69 -21.77 -13.39 11.41
CA ASN A 69 -20.75 -13.23 10.39
C ASN A 69 -20.27 -11.78 10.48
N ASP A 70 -19.11 -11.54 11.06
CA ASP A 70 -18.54 -10.19 11.10
C ASP A 70 -18.20 -9.76 9.67
N ASP A 71 -18.95 -8.79 9.15
CA ASP A 71 -18.68 -8.21 7.82
C ASP A 71 -17.29 -7.54 7.78
N TYR A 72 -16.68 -7.54 6.58
CA TYR A 72 -15.34 -6.98 6.34
C TYR A 72 -15.18 -5.56 6.92
N GLU A 73 -16.17 -4.68 6.75
CA GLU A 73 -16.13 -3.30 7.25
C GLU A 73 -16.01 -3.23 8.78
N THR A 74 -16.69 -4.13 9.49
CA THR A 74 -16.64 -4.21 10.95
C THR A 74 -15.28 -4.70 11.44
N VAL A 75 -14.73 -5.74 10.81
CA VAL A 75 -13.39 -6.26 11.14
C VAL A 75 -12.31 -5.23 10.84
N LYS A 76 -12.34 -4.65 9.63
CA LYS A 76 -11.45 -3.58 9.18
C LYS A 76 -11.46 -2.40 10.16
N GLY A 77 -12.64 -1.91 10.50
CA GLY A 77 -12.80 -0.77 11.43
C GLY A 77 -12.23 -1.05 12.82
N ARG A 78 -12.44 -2.25 13.36
CA ARG A 78 -11.88 -2.66 14.66
C ARG A 78 -10.35 -2.74 14.63
N LEU A 79 -9.79 -3.34 13.59
CA LEU A 79 -8.35 -3.50 13.43
C LEU A 79 -7.65 -2.14 13.27
N ILE A 80 -8.17 -1.25 12.41
CA ILE A 80 -7.61 0.11 12.23
C ILE A 80 -7.66 0.89 13.54
N LYS A 81 -8.80 0.86 14.25
CA LYS A 81 -8.93 1.56 15.54
C LYS A 81 -7.92 1.05 16.57
N LYS A 82 -7.64 -0.26 16.57
CA LYS A 82 -6.64 -0.87 17.44
C LYS A 82 -5.22 -0.51 17.02
N ALA A 83 -4.91 -0.56 15.72
CA ALA A 83 -3.62 -0.17 15.17
C ALA A 83 -3.27 1.27 15.56
N LYS A 84 -4.19 2.22 15.37
CA LYS A 84 -3.98 3.62 15.76
C LYS A 84 -3.75 3.82 17.26
N LYS A 85 -4.31 2.95 18.09
CA LYS A 85 -4.18 3.03 19.55
C LYS A 85 -2.85 2.46 20.03
N GLU A 86 -2.42 1.34 19.45
CA GLU A 86 -1.22 0.61 19.87
C GLU A 86 0.05 1.11 19.15
N PHE A 87 -0.11 1.61 17.93
CA PHE A 87 0.96 2.09 17.04
C PHE A 87 0.58 3.45 16.43
N PRO A 88 0.63 4.54 17.22
CA PRO A 88 0.21 5.87 16.77
C PRO A 88 1.07 6.42 15.62
N ASP A 89 2.31 5.94 15.48
CA ASP A 89 3.25 6.33 14.43
C ASP A 89 3.19 5.40 13.20
N GLY A 90 2.20 4.51 13.12
CA GLY A 90 1.99 3.63 11.97
C GLY A 90 1.34 4.37 10.80
N ASP A 91 1.81 4.06 9.58
CA ASP A 91 1.30 4.65 8.34
C ASP A 91 0.31 3.72 7.63
N GLY A 92 0.47 2.41 7.79
CA GLY A 92 -0.27 1.41 7.02
C GLY A 92 -0.63 0.17 7.82
N ILE A 93 -1.59 -0.56 7.28
CA ILE A 93 -2.06 -1.84 7.82
C ILE A 93 -2.18 -2.87 6.69
N ILE A 94 -1.59 -4.05 6.89
CA ILE A 94 -1.65 -5.20 5.99
C ILE A 94 -2.55 -6.25 6.61
N PHE A 95 -3.70 -6.51 5.98
CA PHE A 95 -4.64 -7.52 6.45
C PHE A 95 -4.16 -8.91 6.04
N ASP A 96 -3.97 -9.79 7.03
CA ASP A 96 -3.71 -11.21 6.79
C ASP A 96 -4.98 -12.00 7.09
N PHE A 97 -5.83 -12.17 6.07
CA PHE A 97 -7.02 -13.02 6.15
C PHE A 97 -6.72 -14.49 5.86
N SER A 98 -5.46 -14.82 5.51
CA SER A 98 -5.05 -16.17 5.12
C SER A 98 -4.73 -17.07 6.32
N LYS A 99 -4.18 -16.50 7.40
CA LYS A 99 -3.75 -17.26 8.58
C LYS A 99 -4.76 -17.28 9.72
N ASP A 100 -5.45 -16.17 9.96
CA ASP A 100 -6.48 -16.05 10.99
C ASP A 100 -7.48 -14.95 10.60
N LYS A 101 -8.79 -15.22 10.67
CA LYS A 101 -9.84 -14.23 10.37
C LYS A 101 -9.87 -13.15 11.44
N GLY A 102 -8.99 -12.16 11.34
CA GLY A 102 -9.02 -10.99 12.21
C GLY A 102 -7.67 -10.56 12.75
N GLN A 103 -6.58 -10.71 11.99
CA GLN A 103 -5.32 -10.05 12.34
C GLN A 103 -4.82 -9.18 11.18
N ALA A 104 -4.02 -8.19 11.54
CA ALA A 104 -3.36 -7.33 10.58
C ALA A 104 -2.06 -6.77 11.12
N ASP A 105 -1.08 -6.63 10.24
CA ASP A 105 0.24 -6.10 10.56
C ASP A 105 0.26 -4.59 10.35
N VAL A 106 0.85 -3.87 11.28
CA VAL A 106 1.00 -2.43 11.25
C VAL A 106 2.42 -2.11 10.77
N ILE A 107 2.50 -1.23 9.79
CA ILE A 107 3.75 -0.84 9.15
C ILE A 107 3.97 0.68 9.21
N LYS A 108 5.23 1.07 9.08
CA LYS A 108 5.66 2.46 8.92
C LYS A 108 6.55 2.56 7.67
N PHE A 109 6.28 3.51 6.79
CA PHE A 109 7.13 3.71 5.62
C PHE A 109 8.46 4.36 6.04
N LYS A 110 9.54 3.95 5.39
CA LYS A 110 10.88 4.51 5.63
C LYS A 110 11.05 5.88 4.97
#